data_AF-A0A7S3L962-F1
#
_entry.id   AF-A0A7S3L962-F1
#
_cell.length_a   1.000
_cell.length_b   1.000
_cell.length_c   1.000
_cell.angle_alpha   90.00
_cell.angle_beta   90.00
_cell.angle_gamma   90.00
#
_symmetry.space_group_name_H-M   'P 1'
#
loop_
_entity.id
_entity.type
_entity.pdbx_description
1 polymer ?
#
loop_
_entity_poly.entity_id
_entity_poly.type
_entity_poly.pdbx_seq_one_letter_code
_entity_poly.pdbx_strand_id
1 'polypeptide(L)'
;VDNGLYGHALDYGKHCPRELKQLVETDPTFGQFRWIVAVRNGNLEEAAQSLIDNTVKETTTVGQAKINMSFAKIANSLVTEHDFESVRGASEVRRRTIEKLRERANAQEELYGETIESRGKPLRQPNELLNYALGQLDTKDTVSDRVQTCFRALAVCNTFDSTQEALAGATRVWFGALQTDLRVIRPFVLEANQIDVPAILERTALGNLFAEVHDDPDFASVKLKPDVCEGILNKLGTEDRAGVSRLLRSLIAS
;
A
#
# COMPACT_ATOMS: atom_id res chain seq x y z
N VAL A 1 17.62 1.09 -27.36
CA VAL A 1 16.65 -0.02 -27.41
C VAL A 1 17.44 -1.31 -27.42
N ASP A 2 17.21 -2.20 -26.46
CA ASP A 2 17.86 -3.51 -26.39
C ASP A 2 17.30 -4.44 -27.48
N ASN A 3 18.14 -4.96 -28.35
CA ASN A 3 17.75 -5.93 -29.38
C ASN A 3 17.68 -7.37 -28.81
N GLY A 4 17.36 -7.52 -27.52
CA GLY A 4 17.43 -8.79 -26.78
C GLY A 4 18.86 -9.25 -26.48
N LEU A 5 19.84 -8.37 -26.60
CA LEU A 5 21.26 -8.70 -26.47
C LEU A 5 21.75 -8.59 -25.02
N TYR A 6 21.06 -7.82 -24.16
CA TYR A 6 21.47 -7.71 -22.76
C TYR A 6 21.38 -9.04 -22.02
N GLY A 7 20.38 -9.87 -22.32
CA GLY A 7 20.28 -11.23 -21.75
C GLY A 7 21.49 -12.09 -22.11
N HIS A 8 21.95 -12.04 -23.36
CA HIS A 8 23.15 -12.74 -23.81
C HIS A 8 24.42 -12.18 -23.15
N ALA A 9 24.57 -10.85 -23.08
CA ALA A 9 25.71 -10.22 -22.44
C ALA A 9 25.83 -10.60 -20.96
N LEU A 10 24.71 -10.58 -20.23
CA LEU A 10 24.64 -11.06 -18.85
C LEU A 10 25.01 -12.53 -18.77
N ASP A 11 24.49 -13.39 -19.65
CA ASP A 11 24.78 -14.82 -19.59
C ASP A 11 26.24 -15.16 -19.91
N TYR A 12 26.81 -14.55 -20.95
CA TYR A 12 28.24 -14.71 -21.26
C TYR A 12 29.15 -14.18 -20.16
N GLY A 13 28.72 -13.14 -19.45
CA GLY A 13 29.47 -12.58 -18.33
C GLY A 13 29.68 -13.57 -17.16
N LYS A 14 29.03 -14.75 -17.14
CA LYS A 14 29.39 -15.84 -16.22
C LYS A 14 30.84 -16.32 -16.38
N HIS A 15 31.42 -16.13 -17.57
CA HIS A 15 32.81 -16.48 -17.86
C HIS A 15 33.80 -15.36 -17.51
N CYS A 16 33.31 -14.13 -17.31
CA CYS A 16 34.09 -12.92 -17.01
C CYS A 16 33.41 -12.11 -15.87
N PRO A 17 33.36 -12.66 -14.63
CA PRO A 17 32.53 -12.12 -13.56
C PRO A 17 33.01 -10.75 -13.06
N ARG A 18 34.31 -10.44 -13.15
CA ARG A 18 34.86 -9.13 -12.73
C ARG A 18 34.46 -8.03 -13.71
N GLU A 19 34.59 -8.31 -14.99
CA GLU A 19 34.26 -7.41 -16.10
C GLU A 19 32.74 -7.17 -16.15
N LEU A 20 31.94 -8.22 -15.93
CA LEU A 20 30.48 -8.08 -15.83
C LEU A 20 30.08 -7.21 -14.64
N LYS A 21 30.69 -7.41 -13.46
CA LYS A 21 30.44 -6.59 -12.28
C LYS A 21 30.77 -5.12 -12.58
N GLN A 22 31.94 -4.84 -13.17
CA GLN A 22 32.35 -3.49 -13.53
C GLN A 22 31.40 -2.87 -14.57
N LEU A 23 30.94 -3.63 -15.56
CA LEU A 23 29.98 -3.17 -16.56
C LEU A 23 28.66 -2.75 -15.90
N VAL A 24 28.14 -3.58 -15.01
CA VAL A 24 26.85 -3.33 -14.33
C VAL A 24 26.94 -2.16 -13.33
N GLU A 25 28.12 -1.92 -12.74
CA GLU A 25 28.38 -0.79 -11.85
C GLU A 25 28.59 0.54 -12.60
N THR A 26 29.16 0.49 -13.81
CA THR A 26 29.51 1.69 -14.57
C THR A 26 28.44 2.12 -15.57
N ASP A 27 27.67 1.20 -16.15
CA ASP A 27 26.62 1.49 -17.13
C ASP A 27 25.23 1.54 -16.47
N PRO A 28 24.55 2.71 -16.44
CA PRO A 28 23.21 2.85 -15.89
C PRO A 28 22.17 1.92 -16.54
N THR A 29 22.36 1.56 -17.81
CA THR A 29 21.48 0.69 -18.59
C THR A 29 21.51 -0.74 -18.07
N PHE A 30 22.70 -1.19 -17.66
CA PHE A 30 22.91 -2.50 -17.05
C PHE A 30 22.67 -2.51 -15.54
N GLY A 31 22.70 -1.33 -14.88
CA GLY A 31 22.50 -1.20 -13.44
C GLY A 31 21.21 -1.85 -12.92
N GLN A 32 20.14 -1.90 -13.73
CA GLN A 32 18.90 -2.61 -13.37
C GLN A 32 19.07 -4.13 -13.22
N PHE A 33 20.13 -4.72 -13.78
CA PHE A 33 20.41 -6.16 -13.73
C PHE A 33 21.44 -6.53 -12.66
N ARG A 34 21.85 -5.60 -11.80
CA ARG A 34 22.79 -5.85 -10.68
C ARG A 34 22.38 -7.03 -9.80
N TRP A 35 21.09 -7.19 -9.55
CA TRP A 35 20.57 -8.33 -8.80
C TRP A 35 20.93 -9.70 -9.42
N ILE A 36 21.01 -9.81 -10.76
CA ILE A 36 21.39 -11.07 -11.45
C ILE A 36 22.83 -11.44 -11.12
N VAL A 37 23.74 -10.46 -11.15
CA VAL A 37 25.15 -10.66 -10.80
C VAL A 37 25.28 -11.02 -9.32
N ALA A 38 24.53 -10.33 -8.45
CA ALA A 38 24.53 -10.58 -7.02
C ALA A 38 24.05 -12.02 -6.68
N VAL A 39 22.96 -12.48 -7.29
CA VAL A 39 22.48 -13.87 -7.14
C VAL A 39 23.53 -14.89 -7.58
N ARG A 40 24.16 -14.68 -8.74
CA ARG A 40 25.20 -15.59 -9.26
C ARG A 40 26.43 -15.70 -8.36
N ASN A 41 26.75 -14.63 -7.65
CA ASN A 41 27.85 -14.59 -6.69
C ASN A 41 27.45 -15.06 -5.29
N GLY A 42 26.20 -15.51 -5.08
CA GLY A 42 25.68 -15.91 -3.77
C GLY A 42 25.37 -14.75 -2.84
N ASN A 43 25.47 -13.49 -3.28
CA ASN A 43 25.14 -12.31 -2.48
C ASN A 43 23.64 -11.99 -2.56
N LEU A 44 22.83 -12.76 -1.83
CA LEU A 44 21.37 -12.64 -1.87
C LEU A 44 20.84 -11.37 -1.19
N GLU A 45 21.57 -10.82 -0.22
CA GLU A 45 21.25 -9.54 0.40
C GLU A 45 21.34 -8.39 -0.61
N GLU A 46 22.45 -8.31 -1.34
CA GLU A 46 22.63 -7.31 -2.39
C GLU A 46 21.61 -7.48 -3.52
N ALA A 47 21.26 -8.73 -3.86
CA ALA A 47 20.23 -9.01 -4.85
C ALA A 47 18.86 -8.47 -4.40
N ALA A 48 18.45 -8.75 -3.16
CA ALA A 48 17.19 -8.25 -2.61
C ALA A 48 17.17 -6.71 -2.58
N GLN A 49 18.24 -6.07 -2.12
CA GLN A 49 18.33 -4.62 -2.07
C GLN A 49 18.28 -3.99 -3.48
N SER A 50 19.02 -4.54 -4.44
CA SER A 50 19.00 -4.05 -5.82
C SER A 50 17.61 -4.11 -6.46
N LEU A 51 16.80 -5.14 -6.13
CA LEU A 51 15.43 -5.26 -6.60
C LEU A 51 14.48 -4.24 -5.94
N ILE A 52 14.70 -3.93 -4.65
CA ILE A 52 14.02 -2.84 -3.96
C ILE A 52 14.34 -1.51 -4.64
N ASP A 53 15.63 -1.20 -4.83
CA ASP A 53 16.09 0.05 -5.44
C ASP A 53 15.53 0.24 -6.86
N ASN A 54 15.48 -0.84 -7.64
CA ASN A 54 14.85 -0.83 -8.96
C ASN A 54 13.35 -0.49 -8.90
N THR A 55 12.67 -0.84 -7.82
CA THR A 55 11.22 -0.63 -7.68
C THR A 55 10.85 0.79 -7.27
N VAL A 56 11.79 1.51 -6.62
CA VAL A 56 11.58 2.91 -6.20
C VAL A 56 11.79 3.90 -7.35
N LYS A 57 12.36 3.46 -8.49
CA LYS A 57 12.54 4.30 -9.69
C LYS A 57 11.18 4.73 -10.27
N GLU A 58 11.06 6.00 -10.65
CA GLU A 58 9.83 6.59 -11.21
C GLU A 58 9.35 5.91 -12.51
N THR A 59 10.26 5.28 -13.25
CA THR A 59 9.95 4.58 -14.50
C THR A 59 9.42 3.17 -14.29
N THR A 60 9.48 2.63 -13.07
CA THR A 60 9.10 1.25 -12.80
C THR A 60 7.59 1.09 -12.85
N THR A 61 7.14 0.19 -13.70
CA THR A 61 5.71 -0.09 -13.85
C THR A 61 5.18 -0.97 -12.72
N VAL A 62 3.87 -0.96 -12.50
CA VAL A 62 3.22 -1.84 -11.51
C VAL A 62 3.55 -3.32 -11.75
N GLY A 63 3.52 -3.76 -13.02
CA GLY A 63 3.89 -5.13 -13.38
C GLY A 63 5.35 -5.47 -13.02
N GLN A 64 6.28 -4.58 -13.35
CA GLN A 64 7.69 -4.74 -13.00
C GLN A 64 7.91 -4.72 -11.48
N ALA A 65 7.24 -3.83 -10.76
CA ALA A 65 7.31 -3.75 -9.30
C ALA A 65 6.87 -5.08 -8.65
N LYS A 66 5.77 -5.68 -9.10
CA LYS A 66 5.30 -6.98 -8.58
C LYS A 66 6.31 -8.10 -8.82
N ILE A 67 6.91 -8.15 -10.00
CA ILE A 67 7.95 -9.14 -10.33
C ILE A 67 9.18 -8.91 -9.46
N ASN A 68 9.69 -7.68 -9.41
CA ASN A 68 10.86 -7.31 -8.61
C ASN A 68 10.66 -7.65 -7.14
N MET A 69 9.50 -7.32 -6.56
CA MET A 69 9.20 -7.61 -5.16
C MET A 69 9.04 -9.11 -4.89
N SER A 70 8.53 -9.88 -5.85
CA SER A 70 8.47 -11.34 -5.74
C SER A 70 9.88 -11.95 -5.69
N PHE A 71 10.78 -11.50 -6.57
CA PHE A 71 12.18 -11.93 -6.54
C PHE A 71 12.92 -11.42 -5.31
N ALA A 72 12.66 -10.19 -4.86
CA ALA A 72 13.26 -9.63 -3.66
C ALA A 72 12.85 -10.43 -2.42
N LYS A 73 11.57 -10.83 -2.34
CA LYS A 73 11.04 -11.69 -1.27
C LYS A 73 11.75 -13.03 -1.24
N ILE A 74 11.88 -13.69 -2.41
CA ILE A 74 12.60 -14.96 -2.53
C ILE A 74 14.06 -14.79 -2.10
N ALA A 75 14.77 -13.81 -2.67
CA ALA A 75 16.17 -13.53 -2.33
C ALA A 75 16.34 -13.28 -0.82
N ASN A 76 15.50 -12.44 -0.22
CA ASN A 76 15.55 -12.12 1.20
C ASN A 76 15.20 -13.33 2.10
N SER A 77 14.29 -14.21 1.67
CA SER A 77 13.96 -15.45 2.40
C SER A 77 15.08 -16.49 2.37
N LEU A 78 15.89 -16.46 1.30
CA LEU A 78 17.04 -17.35 1.12
C LEU A 78 18.33 -16.79 1.72
N VAL A 79 18.30 -15.57 2.29
CA VAL A 79 19.35 -15.10 3.20
C VAL A 79 19.24 -15.96 4.48
N THR A 80 19.78 -17.17 4.42
CA THR A 80 19.74 -18.17 5.50
C THR A 80 20.67 -17.77 6.64
N GLU A 81 20.05 -17.55 7.81
CA GLU A 81 20.38 -17.93 9.21
C GLU A 81 21.83 -17.98 9.74
N HIS A 82 22.86 -17.88 8.92
CA HIS A 82 24.26 -18.06 9.33
C HIS A 82 24.91 -16.83 9.95
N ASP A 83 24.20 -15.70 9.99
CA ASP A 83 24.76 -14.45 10.45
C ASP A 83 24.03 -13.91 11.68
N PHE A 84 24.85 -13.50 12.65
CA PHE A 84 24.59 -12.72 13.87
C PHE A 84 23.29 -11.90 13.87
N GLU A 85 22.71 -11.66 15.06
CA GLU A 85 21.45 -10.91 15.28
C GLU A 85 21.27 -9.62 14.46
N SER A 86 22.36 -8.95 14.09
CA SER A 86 22.38 -7.79 13.20
C SER A 86 21.82 -8.05 11.79
N VAL A 87 22.10 -9.21 11.17
CA VAL A 87 21.60 -9.57 9.84
C VAL A 87 20.11 -9.92 9.88
N ARG A 88 19.65 -10.51 10.98
CA ARG A 88 18.21 -10.76 11.21
C ARG A 88 17.41 -9.46 11.26
N GLY A 89 17.94 -8.43 11.93
CA GLY A 89 17.32 -7.10 11.98
C GLY A 89 17.20 -6.46 10.58
N ALA A 90 18.29 -6.47 9.81
CA ALA A 90 18.30 -5.91 8.45
C ALA A 90 17.37 -6.68 7.48
N SER A 91 17.36 -8.01 7.56
CA SER A 91 16.46 -8.86 6.77
C SER A 91 14.99 -8.59 7.08
N GLU A 92 14.65 -8.37 8.36
CA GLU A 92 13.29 -8.04 8.77
C GLU A 92 12.85 -6.67 8.25
N VAL A 93 13.74 -5.66 8.30
CA VAL A 93 13.46 -4.34 7.72
C VAL A 93 13.23 -4.45 6.21
N ARG A 94 14.08 -5.18 5.48
CA ARG A 94 13.88 -5.44 4.04
C ARG A 94 12.57 -6.15 3.76
N ARG A 95 12.23 -7.18 4.54
CA ARG A 95 10.97 -7.92 4.41
C ARG A 95 9.77 -6.97 4.50
N ARG A 96 9.77 -6.06 5.48
CA ARG A 96 8.70 -5.05 5.62
C ARG A 96 8.64 -4.11 4.43
N THR A 97 9.78 -3.62 3.94
CA THR A 97 9.83 -2.76 2.74
C THR A 97 9.29 -3.48 1.51
N ILE A 98 9.64 -4.76 1.33
CA ILE A 98 9.17 -5.58 0.21
C ILE A 98 7.65 -5.72 0.25
N GLU A 99 7.08 -6.07 1.40
CA GLU A 99 5.62 -6.21 1.53
C GLU A 99 4.90 -4.86 1.33
N LYS A 100 5.42 -3.75 1.88
CA LYS A 100 4.85 -2.41 1.63
C LYS A 100 4.81 -2.04 0.14
N LEU A 101 5.91 -2.27 -0.58
CA LEU A 101 5.97 -1.96 -2.02
C LEU A 101 5.05 -2.86 -2.83
N ARG A 102 4.94 -4.13 -2.44
CA ARG A 102 4.02 -5.09 -3.07
C ARG A 102 2.57 -4.72 -2.82
N GLU A 103 2.23 -4.35 -1.60
CA GLU A 103 0.89 -3.89 -1.21
C GLU A 103 0.51 -2.64 -2.00
N ARG A 104 1.44 -1.69 -2.14
CA ARG A 104 1.24 -0.48 -2.96
C ARG A 104 0.93 -0.83 -4.42
N ALA A 105 1.69 -1.76 -4.99
CA ALA A 105 1.51 -2.19 -6.37
C ALA A 105 0.16 -2.91 -6.57
N ASN A 106 -0.24 -3.77 -5.62
CA ASN A 106 -1.54 -4.44 -5.65
C ASN A 106 -2.69 -3.43 -5.54
N ALA A 107 -2.66 -2.55 -4.53
CA ALA A 107 -3.69 -1.53 -4.35
C ALA A 107 -3.82 -0.62 -5.56
N GLN A 108 -2.71 -0.22 -6.19
CA GLN A 108 -2.75 0.55 -7.44
C GLN A 108 -3.37 -0.23 -8.60
N GLU A 109 -3.00 -1.50 -8.78
CA GLU A 109 -3.55 -2.36 -9.84
C GLU A 109 -5.07 -2.50 -9.70
N GLU A 110 -5.53 -2.74 -8.48
CA GLU A 110 -6.94 -2.88 -8.15
C GLU A 110 -7.72 -1.57 -8.33
N LEU A 111 -7.16 -0.43 -7.91
CA LEU A 111 -7.76 0.90 -8.12
C LEU A 111 -7.92 1.27 -9.60
N TYR A 112 -7.05 0.72 -10.46
CA TYR A 112 -7.10 0.91 -11.91
C TYR A 112 -7.85 -0.21 -12.67
N GLY A 113 -8.30 -1.27 -11.99
CA GLY A 113 -9.15 -2.32 -12.56
C GLY A 113 -8.45 -3.55 -13.15
N GLU A 114 -7.30 -3.99 -12.60
CA GLU A 114 -6.64 -5.28 -12.93
C GLU A 114 -6.46 -5.59 -14.43
N THR A 115 -6.15 -4.58 -15.24
CA THR A 115 -5.91 -4.75 -16.68
C THR A 115 -4.42 -4.82 -17.03
N ILE A 116 -4.09 -5.32 -18.22
CA ILE A 116 -2.72 -5.25 -18.76
C ILE A 116 -2.24 -3.79 -18.84
N GLU A 117 -3.15 -2.87 -19.19
CA GLU A 117 -2.87 -1.44 -19.24
C GLU A 117 -2.55 -0.86 -17.86
N SER A 118 -3.25 -1.30 -16.80
CA SER A 118 -2.95 -0.86 -15.44
C SER A 118 -1.57 -1.31 -14.98
N ARG A 119 -1.15 -2.52 -15.35
CA ARG A 119 0.20 -3.04 -15.08
C ARG A 119 1.31 -2.27 -15.79
N GLY A 120 1.01 -1.67 -16.94
CA GLY A 120 1.94 -0.84 -17.70
C GLY A 120 2.13 0.57 -17.14
N LYS A 121 1.29 1.01 -16.20
CA LYS A 121 1.43 2.35 -15.59
C LYS A 121 2.58 2.39 -14.59
N PRO A 122 3.28 3.54 -14.47
CA PRO A 122 4.27 3.75 -13.41
C PRO A 122 3.68 3.53 -12.03
N LEU A 123 4.45 2.91 -11.13
CA LEU A 123 4.09 2.77 -9.73
C LEU A 123 4.14 4.17 -9.07
N ARG A 124 2.98 4.65 -8.65
CA ARG A 124 2.82 5.99 -8.09
C ARG A 124 3.19 6.05 -6.61
N GLN A 125 3.46 7.26 -6.14
CA GLN A 125 3.71 7.47 -4.72
C GLN A 125 2.43 7.29 -3.90
N PRO A 126 2.51 6.89 -2.61
CA PRO A 126 1.33 6.64 -1.78
C PRO A 126 0.36 7.83 -1.72
N ASN A 127 0.88 9.05 -1.62
CA ASN A 127 0.07 10.28 -1.61
C ASN A 127 -0.74 10.47 -2.90
N GLU A 128 -0.15 10.17 -4.05
CA GLU A 128 -0.82 10.31 -5.35
C GLU A 128 -1.92 9.27 -5.52
N LEU A 129 -1.66 8.03 -5.07
CA LEU A 129 -2.64 6.94 -5.08
C LEU A 129 -3.80 7.21 -4.13
N LEU A 130 -3.50 7.71 -2.93
CA LEU A 130 -4.53 8.09 -1.97
C LEU A 130 -5.43 9.20 -2.52
N ASN A 131 -4.84 10.26 -3.10
CA ASN A 131 -5.62 11.34 -3.71
C ASN A 131 -6.47 10.83 -4.89
N TYR A 132 -5.93 9.91 -5.68
CA TYR A 132 -6.66 9.29 -6.78
C TYR A 132 -7.85 8.45 -6.28
N ALA A 133 -7.64 7.62 -5.24
CA ALA A 133 -8.70 6.81 -4.66
C ALA A 133 -9.81 7.67 -4.03
N LEU A 134 -9.44 8.72 -3.28
CA LEU A 134 -10.41 9.66 -2.71
C LEU A 134 -11.21 10.39 -3.80
N GLY A 135 -10.57 10.78 -4.90
CA GLY A 135 -11.26 11.39 -6.04
C GLY A 135 -12.22 10.44 -6.77
N GLN A 136 -12.06 9.12 -6.62
CA GLN A 136 -13.02 8.15 -7.15
C GLN A 136 -14.25 7.96 -6.25
N LEU A 137 -14.19 8.28 -4.96
CA LEU A 137 -15.30 7.99 -4.04
C LEU A 137 -16.59 8.68 -4.46
N ASP A 138 -16.50 9.92 -4.93
CA ASP A 138 -17.65 10.71 -5.40
C ASP A 138 -18.24 10.19 -6.72
N THR A 139 -17.49 9.38 -7.47
CA THR A 139 -17.92 8.82 -8.77
C THR A 139 -18.46 7.39 -8.66
N LYS A 140 -18.44 6.79 -7.46
CA LYS A 140 -19.00 5.45 -7.23
C LYS A 140 -20.49 5.51 -6.89
N ASP A 141 -21.27 4.73 -7.64
CA ASP A 141 -22.72 4.68 -7.50
C ASP A 141 -23.20 3.73 -6.40
N THR A 142 -22.44 2.67 -6.11
CA THR A 142 -22.85 1.65 -5.13
C THR A 142 -22.07 1.76 -3.82
N VAL A 143 -22.70 1.33 -2.71
CA VAL A 143 -22.04 1.22 -1.40
C VAL A 143 -20.85 0.27 -1.48
N SER A 144 -21.00 -0.87 -2.17
CA SER A 144 -19.94 -1.86 -2.32
C SER A 144 -18.71 -1.28 -3.05
N ASP A 145 -18.90 -0.53 -4.13
CA ASP A 145 -17.78 0.10 -4.85
C ASP A 145 -17.06 1.15 -4.00
N ARG A 146 -17.79 1.89 -3.16
CA ARG A 146 -17.22 2.86 -2.22
C ARG A 146 -16.41 2.16 -1.13
N VAL A 147 -16.93 1.08 -0.56
CA VAL A 147 -16.22 0.25 0.43
C VAL A 147 -14.92 -0.26 -0.15
N GLN A 148 -14.96 -0.89 -1.33
CA GLN A 148 -13.77 -1.41 -2.00
C GLN A 148 -12.74 -0.31 -2.31
N THR A 149 -13.20 0.86 -2.74
CA THR A 149 -12.33 2.02 -2.98
C THR A 149 -11.67 2.52 -1.69
N CYS A 150 -12.45 2.62 -0.60
CA CYS A 150 -11.93 2.99 0.71
C CYS A 150 -10.98 1.95 1.28
N PHE A 151 -11.29 0.66 1.15
CA PHE A 151 -10.44 -0.45 1.60
C PHE A 151 -9.07 -0.39 0.93
N ARG A 152 -9.04 -0.25 -0.40
CA ARG A 152 -7.81 -0.05 -1.18
C ARG A 152 -7.07 1.24 -0.78
N ALA A 153 -7.80 2.31 -0.47
CA ALA A 153 -7.19 3.55 0.01
C ALA A 153 -6.54 3.37 1.41
N LEU A 154 -7.14 2.57 2.30
CA LEU A 154 -6.53 2.21 3.59
C LEU A 154 -5.30 1.31 3.39
N ALA A 155 -5.34 0.39 2.43
CA ALA A 155 -4.19 -0.43 2.05
C ALA A 155 -3.03 0.47 1.58
N VAL A 156 -3.31 1.48 0.74
CA VAL A 156 -2.31 2.51 0.37
C VAL A 156 -1.80 3.25 1.61
N CYS A 157 -2.65 3.63 2.56
CA CYS A 157 -2.24 4.27 3.81
C CYS A 157 -1.25 3.43 4.64
N ASN A 158 -1.38 2.10 4.63
CA ASN A 158 -0.45 1.18 5.29
C ASN A 158 0.95 1.16 4.65
N THR A 159 1.08 1.62 3.40
CA THR A 159 2.36 1.65 2.69
C THR A 159 3.20 2.89 2.97
N PHE A 160 2.66 3.87 3.70
CA PHE A 160 3.43 5.06 4.11
C PHE A 160 4.58 4.68 5.05
N ASP A 161 5.66 5.43 4.97
CA ASP A 161 6.83 5.22 5.83
C ASP A 161 6.64 5.82 7.22
N SER A 162 5.96 6.96 7.30
CA SER A 162 5.64 7.63 8.55
C SER A 162 4.28 7.18 9.09
N THR A 163 4.26 6.74 10.36
CA THR A 163 3.01 6.47 11.09
C THR A 163 2.08 7.67 11.12
N GLN A 164 2.64 8.89 11.18
CA GLN A 164 1.85 10.12 11.19
C GLN A 164 1.18 10.36 9.83
N GLU A 165 1.89 10.12 8.73
CA GLU A 165 1.33 10.23 7.38
C GLU A 165 0.28 9.16 7.11
N ALA A 166 0.54 7.92 7.54
CA ALA A 166 -0.43 6.82 7.48
C ALA A 166 -1.72 7.16 8.24
N LEU A 167 -1.59 7.71 9.46
CA LEU A 167 -2.73 8.13 10.28
C LEU A 167 -3.51 9.29 9.65
N ALA A 168 -2.81 10.30 9.12
CA ALA A 168 -3.42 11.42 8.43
C ALA A 168 -4.14 10.97 7.15
N GLY A 169 -3.55 10.04 6.40
CA GLY A 169 -4.15 9.40 5.25
C GLY A 169 -5.40 8.61 5.61
N ALA A 170 -5.32 7.73 6.61
CA ALA A 170 -6.45 6.96 7.10
C ALA A 170 -7.60 7.87 7.55
N THR A 171 -7.31 8.94 8.29
CA THR A 171 -8.29 9.95 8.69
C THR A 171 -9.03 10.53 7.50
N ARG A 172 -8.34 10.79 6.38
CA ARG A 172 -8.98 11.28 5.15
C ARG A 172 -9.87 10.22 4.51
N VAL A 173 -9.47 8.95 4.52
CA VAL A 173 -10.29 7.85 3.98
C VAL A 173 -11.56 7.65 4.80
N TRP A 174 -11.43 7.53 6.12
CA TRP A 174 -12.58 7.37 7.02
C TRP A 174 -13.52 8.58 6.95
N PHE A 175 -12.97 9.79 6.88
CA PHE A 175 -13.77 10.99 6.66
C PHE A 175 -14.47 11.00 5.29
N GLY A 176 -13.79 10.57 4.23
CA GLY A 176 -14.38 10.42 2.90
C GLY A 176 -15.56 9.45 2.89
N ALA A 177 -15.40 8.27 3.50
CA ALA A 177 -16.49 7.30 3.67
C ALA A 177 -17.68 7.92 4.41
N LEU A 178 -17.42 8.55 5.57
CA LEU A 178 -18.44 9.26 6.35
C LEU A 178 -19.16 10.34 5.52
N GLN A 179 -18.44 11.13 4.74
CA GLN A 179 -19.03 12.18 3.91
C GLN A 179 -19.97 11.61 2.84
N THR A 180 -19.56 10.52 2.18
CA THR A 180 -20.42 9.85 1.18
C THR A 180 -21.70 9.28 1.77
N ASP A 181 -21.67 8.89 3.05
CA ASP A 181 -22.80 8.32 3.76
C ASP A 181 -23.59 9.33 4.60
N LEU A 182 -23.14 10.59 4.67
CA LEU A 182 -23.66 11.55 5.64
C LEU A 182 -25.17 11.75 5.51
N ARG A 183 -25.71 11.71 4.29
CA ARG A 183 -27.17 11.81 4.05
C ARG A 183 -27.96 10.64 4.66
N VAL A 184 -27.38 9.43 4.65
CA VAL A 184 -27.98 8.22 5.23
C VAL A 184 -27.81 8.24 6.74
N ILE A 185 -26.65 8.69 7.23
CA ILE A 185 -26.31 8.71 8.66
C ILE A 185 -27.03 9.84 9.41
N ARG A 186 -27.24 11.00 8.79
CA ARG A 186 -27.74 12.23 9.43
C ARG A 186 -29.01 12.03 10.27
N PRO A 187 -30.07 11.32 9.80
CA PRO A 187 -31.24 11.03 10.62
C PRO A 187 -30.90 10.28 11.92
N PHE A 188 -29.99 9.31 11.87
CA PHE A 188 -29.58 8.53 13.04
C PHE A 188 -28.76 9.34 14.05
N VAL A 189 -27.99 10.32 13.58
CA VAL A 189 -27.10 11.11 14.47
C VAL A 189 -27.74 12.37 15.04
N LEU A 190 -28.69 12.97 14.32
CA LEU A 190 -29.39 14.20 14.74
C LEU A 190 -30.71 13.92 15.48
N GLU A 191 -31.48 12.90 15.08
CA GLU A 191 -32.86 12.72 15.54
C GLU A 191 -33.03 11.58 16.55
N ALA A 192 -32.05 10.66 16.63
CA ALA A 192 -32.16 9.49 17.49
C ALA A 192 -31.53 9.71 18.89
N ASN A 193 -32.25 9.25 19.93
CA ASN A 193 -31.71 9.11 21.28
C ASN A 193 -30.71 7.94 21.39
N GLN A 194 -30.83 6.94 20.51
CA GLN A 194 -29.97 5.77 20.44
C GLN A 194 -29.57 5.52 18.99
N ILE A 195 -28.28 5.27 18.75
CA ILE A 195 -27.74 4.98 17.43
C ILE A 195 -27.94 3.49 17.13
N ASP A 196 -28.62 3.18 16.03
CA ASP A 196 -28.78 1.82 15.51
C ASP A 196 -27.51 1.40 14.74
N VAL A 197 -26.53 0.90 15.49
CA VAL A 197 -25.23 0.47 14.93
C VAL A 197 -25.39 -0.62 13.86
N PRO A 198 -26.18 -1.70 14.05
CA PRO A 198 -26.42 -2.69 13.00
C PRO A 198 -26.91 -2.09 11.68
N ALA A 199 -27.89 -1.17 11.74
CA ALA A 199 -28.38 -0.53 10.53
C ALA A 199 -27.30 0.31 9.81
N ILE A 200 -26.40 0.97 10.56
CA ILE A 200 -25.27 1.70 9.98
C ILE A 200 -24.26 0.74 9.34
N LEU A 201 -23.91 -0.36 10.02
CA LEU A 201 -22.99 -1.37 9.51
C LEU A 201 -23.46 -1.94 8.18
N GLU A 202 -24.77 -2.21 8.04
CA GLU A 202 -25.32 -2.80 6.82
C GLU A 202 -25.48 -1.78 5.67
N ARG A 203 -25.88 -0.53 5.98
CA ARG A 203 -26.37 0.41 4.96
C ARG A 203 -25.35 1.43 4.45
N THR A 204 -24.20 1.54 5.10
CA THR A 204 -23.24 2.62 4.83
C THR A 204 -21.88 2.06 4.42
N ALA A 205 -21.17 2.77 3.56
CA ALA A 205 -19.81 2.41 3.21
C ALA A 205 -18.88 2.49 4.43
N LEU A 206 -19.07 3.48 5.31
CA LEU A 206 -18.38 3.61 6.60
C LEU A 206 -18.55 2.36 7.47
N GLY A 207 -19.79 1.89 7.60
CA GLY A 207 -20.13 0.74 8.44
C GLY A 207 -19.60 -0.58 7.88
N ASN A 208 -19.80 -0.82 6.57
CA ASN A 208 -19.27 -2.01 5.90
C ASN A 208 -17.73 -2.02 5.93
N LEU A 209 -17.09 -0.88 5.67
CA LEU A 209 -15.63 -0.73 5.78
C LEU A 209 -15.13 -1.00 7.20
N PHE A 210 -15.86 -0.53 8.23
CA PHE A 210 -15.53 -0.85 9.61
C PHE A 210 -15.57 -2.35 9.86
N ALA A 211 -16.64 -3.04 9.44
CA ALA A 211 -16.77 -4.48 9.60
C ALA A 211 -15.67 -5.27 8.87
N GLU A 212 -15.27 -4.84 7.67
CA GLU A 212 -14.19 -5.50 6.91
C GLU A 212 -12.81 -5.32 7.55
N VAL A 213 -12.55 -4.18 8.20
CA VAL A 213 -11.20 -3.78 8.64
C VAL A 213 -10.96 -3.97 10.14
N HIS A 214 -12.02 -4.06 10.96
CA HIS A 214 -11.90 -4.05 12.42
C HIS A 214 -11.05 -5.19 12.97
N ASP A 215 -11.26 -6.41 12.45
CA ASP A 215 -10.60 -7.64 12.89
C ASP A 215 -9.33 -7.97 12.10
N ASP A 216 -9.02 -7.21 11.04
CA ASP A 216 -7.85 -7.47 10.21
C ASP A 216 -6.58 -6.88 10.84
N PRO A 217 -5.61 -7.73 11.28
CA PRO A 217 -4.38 -7.27 11.89
C PRO A 217 -3.50 -6.45 10.94
N ASP A 218 -3.61 -6.64 9.62
CA ASP A 218 -2.81 -5.93 8.63
C ASP A 218 -3.20 -4.44 8.54
N PHE A 219 -4.39 -4.08 9.05
CA PHE A 219 -4.88 -2.70 9.11
C PHE A 219 -4.79 -2.07 10.50
N ALA A 220 -4.11 -2.69 11.45
CA ALA A 220 -4.02 -2.19 12.83
C ALA A 220 -3.53 -0.73 12.93
N SER A 221 -2.66 -0.28 12.02
CA SER A 221 -2.17 1.11 11.98
C SER A 221 -3.20 2.13 11.49
N VAL A 222 -4.12 1.71 10.62
CA VAL A 222 -5.03 2.59 9.86
C VAL A 222 -6.51 2.37 10.18
N LYS A 223 -6.83 1.42 11.06
CA LYS A 223 -8.21 1.18 11.53
C LYS A 223 -8.80 2.37 12.28
N LEU A 224 -10.13 2.38 12.39
CA LEU A 224 -10.85 3.38 13.16
C LEU A 224 -10.49 3.27 14.65
N LYS A 225 -9.86 4.30 15.19
CA LYS A 225 -9.40 4.39 16.58
C LYS A 225 -9.54 5.84 17.09
N PRO A 226 -9.42 6.10 18.41
CA PRO A 226 -9.67 7.42 18.98
C PRO A 226 -8.97 8.58 18.26
N ASP A 227 -7.69 8.44 17.92
CA ASP A 227 -6.92 9.49 17.21
C ASP A 227 -7.48 9.78 15.81
N VAL A 228 -7.91 8.75 15.09
CA VAL A 228 -8.56 8.89 13.77
C VAL A 228 -9.90 9.58 13.93
N CYS A 229 -10.70 9.18 14.93
CA CYS A 229 -11.97 9.82 15.23
C CYS A 229 -11.82 11.30 15.59
N GLU A 230 -10.80 11.66 16.37
CA GLU A 230 -10.50 13.07 16.66
C GLU A 230 -10.18 13.83 15.37
N GLY A 231 -9.34 13.26 14.50
CA GLY A 231 -9.02 13.82 13.20
C GLY A 231 -10.25 14.04 12.30
N ILE A 232 -11.19 13.09 12.30
CA ILE A 232 -12.49 13.19 11.60
C ILE A 232 -13.32 14.34 12.19
N LEU A 233 -13.45 14.40 13.53
CA LEU A 233 -14.25 15.41 14.22
C LEU A 233 -13.70 16.83 14.05
N ASN A 234 -12.39 16.98 13.89
CA ASN A 234 -11.75 18.27 13.62
C ASN A 234 -11.98 18.76 12.17
N LYS A 235 -12.34 17.86 11.25
CA LYS A 235 -12.70 18.18 9.86
C LYS A 235 -14.19 18.42 9.66
N LEU A 236 -15.03 18.00 10.62
CA LEU A 236 -16.47 18.19 10.58
C LEU A 236 -16.88 19.60 11.00
N GLY A 237 -17.96 20.10 10.38
CA GLY A 237 -18.66 21.30 10.86
C GLY A 237 -19.29 21.07 12.24
N THR A 238 -19.62 22.15 12.93
CA THR A 238 -20.17 22.11 14.30
C THR A 238 -21.52 21.41 14.39
N GLU A 239 -22.34 21.45 13.34
CA GLU A 239 -23.71 20.93 13.32
C GLU A 239 -23.78 19.40 13.51
N ASP A 240 -22.97 18.64 12.77
CA ASP A 240 -23.01 17.17 12.81
C ASP A 240 -22.05 16.58 13.88
N ARG A 241 -21.17 17.40 14.48
CA ARG A 241 -20.04 16.93 15.31
C ARG A 241 -20.47 16.09 16.52
N ALA A 242 -21.49 16.52 17.26
CA ALA A 242 -21.93 15.81 18.46
C ALA A 242 -22.54 14.45 18.13
N GLY A 243 -23.40 14.41 17.10
CA GLY A 243 -24.03 13.19 16.63
C GLY A 243 -23.03 12.19 16.06
N VAL A 244 -22.11 12.65 15.21
CA VAL A 244 -21.05 11.80 14.65
C VAL A 244 -20.09 11.32 15.74
N SER A 245 -19.76 12.14 16.73
CA SER A 245 -18.93 11.72 17.86
C SER A 245 -19.57 10.55 18.63
N ARG A 246 -20.88 10.58 18.84
CA ARG A 246 -21.62 9.45 19.44
C ARG A 246 -21.54 8.21 18.55
N LEU A 247 -21.76 8.34 17.24
CA LEU A 247 -21.68 7.24 16.28
C LEU A 247 -20.30 6.56 16.29
N LEU A 248 -19.23 7.34 16.18
CA LEU A 248 -17.87 6.81 16.15
C LEU A 248 -17.51 6.06 17.45
N ARG A 249 -17.98 6.56 18.60
CA ARG A 249 -17.82 5.86 19.88
C ARG A 249 -18.61 4.57 19.93
N SER A 250 -19.85 4.58 19.43
CA SER A 250 -20.69 3.38 19.37
C SER A 250 -20.10 2.31 18.47
N LEU A 251 -19.51 2.68 17.32
CA LEU A 251 -18.81 1.75 16.43
C LEU A 251 -17.55 1.15 17.07
N ILE A 252 -16.74 1.96 17.77
CA ILE A 252 -15.53 1.43 18.43
C ILE A 252 -15.88 0.50 19.61
N ALA A 253 -17.04 0.68 20.24
CA ALA A 253 -17.47 -0.09 21.39
C ALA A 253 -18.22 -1.39 21.04
N SER A 254 -18.65 -1.56 19.78
CA SER A 254 -19.28 -2.78 19.26
C SER A 254 -18.25 -3.81 18.85
#